data_AF-A0A496SJC3-F1
#
_entry.id   AF-A0A496SJC3-F1
#
_cell.length_a   1.000
_cell.length_b   1.000
_cell.length_c   1.000
_cell.angle_alpha   90.00
_cell.angle_beta   90.00
_cell.angle_gamma   90.00
#
_symmetry.space_group_name_H-M   'P 1'
#
loop_
_entity.id
_entity.type
_entity.pdbx_description
1 polymer ?
#
loop_
_entity_poly.entity_id
_entity_poly.type
_entity_poly.pdbx_seq_one_letter_code
_entity_poly.pdbx_strand_id
1 'polypeptide(L)'
;MTPRERFREALTFGKPDKVPLQPGGPRESTLAAWRNQGLLDRDYYEVLLEVLGIEPEPIKTSRVNLGVPPDVSWPNFVEYTRLLAELTEWL
;
A
#
# COMPACT_ATOMS: atom_id res chain seq x y z
N MET A 1 5.59 -15.99 -7.81
CA MET A 1 6.85 -15.81 -7.03
C MET A 1 6.49 -15.63 -5.55
N THR A 2 7.32 -16.04 -4.60
CA THR A 2 7.05 -15.73 -3.17
C THR A 2 7.30 -14.24 -2.89
N PRO A 3 6.70 -13.63 -1.84
CA PRO A 3 6.92 -12.22 -1.51
C PRO A 3 8.40 -11.86 -1.33
N ARG A 4 9.17 -12.78 -0.72
CA ARG A 4 10.61 -12.59 -0.51
C ARG A 4 11.41 -12.63 -1.81
N GLU A 5 11.11 -13.57 -2.70
CA GLU A 5 11.76 -13.66 -4.01
C GLU A 5 11.45 -12.42 -4.85
N ARG A 6 10.18 -12.01 -4.89
CA ARG A 6 9.74 -10.81 -5.60
C ARG A 6 10.44 -9.55 -5.11
N PHE A 7 10.53 -9.38 -3.80
CA PHE A 7 11.23 -8.24 -3.22
C PHE A 7 12.72 -8.21 -3.61
N ARG A 8 13.39 -9.38 -3.61
CA ARG A 8 14.79 -9.48 -4.04
C ARG A 8 14.95 -9.14 -5.52
N GLU A 9 14.14 -9.75 -6.40
CA GLU A 9 14.16 -9.48 -7.83
C GLU A 9 13.92 -8.00 -8.12
N ALA A 10 12.95 -7.37 -7.45
CA ALA A 10 12.68 -5.94 -7.60
C ALA A 10 13.88 -5.07 -7.17
N LEU A 11 14.50 -5.37 -6.03
CA LEU A 11 15.67 -4.62 -5.53
C LEU A 11 16.92 -4.79 -6.39
N THR A 12 17.07 -5.92 -7.08
CA THR A 12 18.21 -6.20 -7.96
C THR A 12 17.93 -5.91 -9.43
N PHE A 13 16.84 -5.18 -9.74
CA PHE A 13 16.42 -4.84 -11.11
C PHE A 13 16.26 -6.07 -12.02
N GLY A 14 15.80 -7.18 -11.45
CA GLY A 14 15.50 -8.43 -12.13
C GLY A 14 14.12 -8.43 -12.78
N LYS A 15 13.47 -9.61 -12.83
CA LYS A 15 12.15 -9.79 -13.45
C LYS A 15 11.14 -10.34 -12.43
N PRO A 16 10.69 -9.52 -11.46
CA PRO A 16 9.66 -9.95 -10.54
C PRO A 16 8.34 -10.22 -11.30
N ASP A 17 7.49 -11.09 -10.74
CA ASP A 17 6.16 -11.38 -11.29
C ASP A 17 5.15 -10.23 -11.10
N LYS A 18 5.48 -9.28 -10.22
CA LYS A 18 4.86 -7.95 -10.01
C LYS A 18 5.76 -7.11 -9.12
N VAL A 19 5.69 -5.79 -9.14
CA VAL A 19 6.57 -4.94 -8.29
C VAL A 19 5.94 -4.75 -6.91
N PRO A 20 6.63 -4.95 -5.76
CA PRO A 20 6.00 -4.83 -4.43
C PRO A 20 5.20 -3.54 -4.21
N LEU A 21 3.91 -3.66 -3.87
CA LEU A 21 3.02 -2.50 -3.65
C LEU A 21 3.28 -1.84 -2.28
N GLN A 22 3.99 -0.71 -2.30
CA GLN A 22 4.32 0.07 -1.11
C GLN A 22 4.00 1.56 -1.33
N PRO A 23 2.72 1.98 -1.16
CA PRO A 23 2.30 3.38 -1.31
C PRO A 23 2.75 4.27 -0.13
N GLY A 24 3.50 3.71 0.82
CA GLY A 24 3.96 4.37 2.04
C GLY A 24 2.97 4.30 3.20
N GLY A 25 3.43 4.73 4.36
CA GLY A 25 2.65 4.77 5.60
C GLY A 25 2.08 6.16 5.88
N PRO A 26 0.90 6.27 6.51
CA PRO A 26 0.36 7.57 6.89
C PRO A 26 1.19 8.20 8.01
N ARG A 27 1.26 9.54 8.03
CA ARG A 27 1.64 10.28 9.25
C ARG A 27 0.49 10.20 10.26
N GLU A 28 0.76 10.49 11.53
CA GLU A 28 -0.27 10.49 12.58
C GLU A 28 -1.44 11.43 12.23
N SER A 29 -1.15 12.64 11.75
CA SER A 29 -2.18 13.60 11.32
C SER A 29 -2.97 13.12 10.10
N THR A 30 -2.31 12.44 9.15
CA THR A 30 -2.99 11.82 7.99
C THR A 30 -3.95 10.73 8.47
N LEU A 31 -3.50 9.86 9.37
CA LEU A 31 -4.33 8.78 9.91
C LEU A 31 -5.53 9.35 10.67
N ALA A 32 -5.33 10.38 11.50
CA ALA A 32 -6.40 11.08 12.20
C ALA A 32 -7.42 11.70 11.23
N ALA A 33 -6.95 12.34 10.15
CA ALA A 33 -7.81 12.90 9.12
C ALA A 33 -8.63 11.81 8.41
N TRP A 34 -8.01 10.68 8.07
CA TRP A 34 -8.72 9.54 7.46
C TRP A 34 -9.76 8.94 8.40
N ARG A 35 -9.50 8.88 9.72
CA ARG A 35 -10.51 8.43 10.68
C ARG A 35 -11.76 9.32 10.67
N ASN A 36 -11.57 10.63 10.54
CA ASN A 36 -12.69 11.57 10.38
C ASN A 36 -13.39 11.46 9.00
N GLN A 37 -12.72 10.89 8.00
CA GLN A 37 -13.26 10.66 6.65
C GLN A 37 -13.94 9.29 6.50
N GLY A 38 -14.00 8.48 7.55
CA GLY A 38 -14.67 7.18 7.55
C GLY A 38 -13.75 5.96 7.56
N LEU A 39 -12.43 6.14 7.69
CA LEU A 39 -11.55 5.02 8.02
C LEU A 39 -11.85 4.58 9.46
N LEU A 40 -12.53 3.44 9.58
CA LEU A 40 -12.85 2.83 10.88
C LEU A 40 -11.56 2.49 11.66
N ASP A 41 -11.69 2.04 12.91
CA ASP A 41 -10.56 1.63 13.77
C ASP A 41 -9.93 0.30 13.29
N ARG A 42 -9.37 0.32 12.08
CA ARG A 42 -8.69 -0.78 11.38
C ARG A 42 -7.36 -0.29 10.82
N ASP A 43 -6.47 -1.22 10.50
CA ASP A 43 -5.23 -0.90 9.79
C ASP A 43 -5.56 -0.34 8.40
N TYR A 44 -4.95 0.81 8.06
CA TYR A 44 -5.25 1.50 6.80
C TYR A 44 -4.90 0.64 5.59
N TYR A 45 -3.84 -0.17 5.66
CA TYR A 45 -3.35 -0.94 4.54
C TYR A 45 -4.21 -2.18 4.31
N GLU A 46 -4.71 -2.81 5.38
CA GLU A 46 -5.73 -3.87 5.25
C GLU A 46 -6.98 -3.37 4.52
N VAL A 47 -7.52 -2.23 4.96
CA VAL A 47 -8.70 -1.61 4.31
C VAL A 47 -8.38 -1.22 2.86
N LEU A 48 -7.18 -0.71 2.60
CA LEU A 48 -6.72 -0.37 1.25
C LEU A 48 -6.69 -1.58 0.33
N LEU A 49 -6.12 -2.70 0.77
CA LEU A 49 -6.10 -3.94 -0.02
C LEU A 49 -7.51 -4.47 -0.28
N GLU A 50 -8.38 -4.44 0.74
CA GLU A 50 -9.79 -4.84 0.64
C GLU A 50 -10.54 -4.01 -0.41
N VAL A 51 -10.40 -2.69 -0.36
CA VAL A 51 -11.00 -1.75 -1.34
C VAL A 51 -10.48 -2.00 -2.76
N LEU A 52 -9.21 -2.35 -2.90
CA LEU A 52 -8.59 -2.65 -4.19
C LEU A 52 -8.83 -4.08 -4.68
N GLY A 53 -9.47 -4.94 -3.87
CA GLY A 53 -9.66 -6.36 -4.21
C GLY A 53 -8.35 -7.15 -4.29
N ILE A 54 -7.31 -6.71 -3.59
CA ILE A 54 -5.99 -7.36 -3.60
C ILE A 54 -5.88 -8.30 -2.41
N GLU A 55 -5.65 -9.58 -2.70
CA GLU A 55 -5.38 -10.58 -1.66
C GLU A 55 -4.07 -10.27 -0.93
N PRO A 56 -4.08 -10.12 0.41
CA PRO A 56 -2.89 -9.78 1.18
C PRO A 56 -1.86 -10.90 1.14
N GLU A 57 -0.62 -10.54 0.83
CA GLU A 57 0.48 -11.49 0.93
C GLU A 57 0.86 -11.75 2.40
N PRO A 58 1.15 -13.00 2.79
CA PRO A 58 1.49 -13.32 4.17
C PRO A 58 2.80 -12.62 4.58
N ILE A 59 2.70 -11.69 5.52
CA ILE A 59 3.80 -10.86 5.99
C ILE A 59 4.40 -11.48 7.26
N LYS A 60 5.73 -11.64 7.30
CA LYS A 60 6.45 -12.13 8.50
C LYS A 60 6.95 -11.03 9.44
N THR A 61 6.87 -9.75 9.05
CA THR A 61 7.46 -8.62 9.80
C THR A 61 6.67 -7.31 9.60
N SER A 62 6.79 -6.38 10.55
CA SER A 62 6.14 -5.06 10.52
C SER A 62 6.56 -4.22 9.30
N ARG A 63 5.60 -3.48 8.73
CA ARG A 63 5.82 -2.57 7.60
C ARG A 63 6.61 -1.33 8.03
N VAL A 64 7.51 -0.84 7.17
CA VAL A 64 8.23 0.42 7.36
C VAL A 64 7.36 1.57 6.85
N ASN A 65 7.22 2.63 7.64
CA ASN A 65 6.44 3.82 7.27
C ASN A 65 7.24 4.72 6.31
N LEU A 66 6.80 4.83 5.05
CA LEU A 66 7.44 5.70 4.04
C LEU A 66 6.90 7.14 4.03
N GLY A 67 5.87 7.46 4.82
CA GLY A 67 5.36 8.82 5.03
C GLY A 67 4.57 9.44 3.86
N VAL A 68 3.25 9.47 3.98
CA VAL A 68 2.34 10.21 3.07
C VAL A 68 2.08 11.63 3.63
N PRO A 69 2.02 12.70 2.79
CA PRO A 69 1.66 14.05 3.24
C PRO A 69 0.27 14.14 3.88
N PRO A 70 0.03 15.08 4.82
CA PRO A 70 -1.20 15.17 5.61
C PRO A 70 -2.40 15.81 4.88
N ASP A 71 -2.15 16.51 3.78
CA ASP A 71 -3.14 17.21 2.95
C ASP A 71 -3.75 16.32 1.84
N VAL A 72 -3.26 15.08 1.71
CA VAL A 72 -3.82 14.10 0.77
C VAL A 72 -5.13 13.53 1.31
N SER A 73 -6.22 13.71 0.57
CA SER A 73 -7.53 13.12 0.89
C SER A 73 -7.54 11.60 0.68
N TRP A 74 -8.36 10.87 1.44
CA TRP A 74 -8.53 9.43 1.27
C TRP A 74 -8.91 9.02 -0.17
N PRO A 75 -9.90 9.66 -0.83
CA PRO A 75 -10.24 9.30 -2.22
C PRO A 75 -9.07 9.49 -3.20
N ASN A 76 -8.30 10.58 -3.07
CA ASN A 76 -7.14 10.82 -3.93
C ASN A 76 -6.03 9.80 -3.67
N PHE A 77 -5.84 9.37 -2.42
CA PHE A 77 -4.86 8.36 -2.08
C PHE A 77 -5.23 6.99 -2.66
N VAL A 78 -6.53 6.63 -2.63
CA VAL A 78 -7.05 5.42 -3.28
C VAL A 78 -6.84 5.48 -4.79
N GLU A 79 -7.14 6.63 -5.41
CA GLU A 79 -6.91 6.84 -6.85
C GLU A 79 -5.45 6.65 -7.23
N TYR A 80 -4.55 7.36 -6.54
CA TYR A 80 -3.11 7.23 -6.72
C TYR A 80 -2.63 5.79 -6.57
N THR A 81 -3.10 5.09 -5.54
CA THR A 81 -2.69 3.70 -5.29
C THR A 81 -3.20 2.75 -6.38
N ARG A 82 -4.39 2.97 -6.93
CA ARG A 82 -4.89 2.17 -8.05
C ARG A 82 -4.01 2.33 -9.28
N LEU A 83 -3.66 3.57 -9.65
CA LEU A 83 -2.74 3.84 -10.76
C LEU A 83 -1.38 3.17 -10.53
N LEU A 84 -0.87 3.22 -9.29
CA LEU A 84 0.36 2.54 -8.92
C LEU A 84 0.21 1.01 -9.05
N ALA A 85 -0.91 0.44 -8.63
CA ALA A 85 -1.19 -0.99 -8.70
C ALA A 85 -1.24 -1.49 -10.15
N GLU A 86 -1.88 -0.75 -11.06
CA GLU A 86 -1.88 -1.04 -12.51
C GLU A 86 -0.46 -0.97 -13.09
N LEU A 87 0.30 0.09 -12.77
CA LEU A 87 1.69 0.23 -13.21
C LEU A 87 2.63 -0.86 -12.68
N THR A 88 2.26 -1.49 -11.56
CA THR A 88 3.07 -2.51 -10.88
C THR A 88 2.54 -3.93 -11.06
N GLU A 89 1.54 -4.11 -11.93
CA GLU A 89 0.93 -5.40 -12.31
C GLU A 89 0.25 -6.13 -11.13
N TRP A 90 -0.36 -5.37 -10.22
CA TRP A 90 -1.25 -5.91 -9.19
C TRP A 90 -2.71 -5.96 -9.61
N LEU A 91 -3.09 -5.08 -10.53
CA LEU A 91 -4.39 -4.95 -11.19
C LEU A 91 -4.14 -4.95 -12.70
#